data_AF-A0A348WBB2-F1
#
_entry.id   AF-A0A348WBB2-F1
#
_cell.length_a   1.000
_cell.length_b   1.000
_cell.length_c   1.000
_cell.angle_alpha   90.00
_cell.angle_beta   90.00
_cell.angle_gamma   90.00
#
_symmetry.space_group_name_H-M   'P 1'
#
loop_
_entity.id
_entity.type
_entity.pdbx_description
1 polymer ?
#
loop_
_entity_poly.entity_id
_entity_poly.type
_entity_poly.pdbx_seq_one_letter_code
_entity_poly.pdbx_strand_id
1 'polypeptide(L)'
;MDIHLHLGAHRAASTSFQFYMRSNAETLGDGGVGYWGPPRLRKGLFHGVTPVASVMSPAQQIERAQGRIALRLAKLEARGLRALVVSDENMLGSVRHNLRHRQLYPAAGQRLARYRHAMGGRVDRVILCIRAPQHYWASAYAFSLMRIGQVPGR
;
A
#
# COMPACT_ATOMS: atom_id res chain seq x y z
N MET A 1 16.82 1.71 9.82
CA MET A 1 15.44 1.36 10.18
C MET A 1 14.89 0.45 9.10
N ASP A 2 14.35 -0.70 9.48
CA ASP A 2 13.82 -1.69 8.55
C ASP A 2 12.41 -1.28 8.09
N ILE A 3 12.07 -1.51 6.82
CA ILE A 3 10.76 -1.22 6.23
C ILE A 3 10.09 -2.52 5.78
N HIS A 4 8.97 -2.83 6.42
CA HIS A 4 8.15 -4.01 6.13
C HIS A 4 6.86 -3.58 5.42
N LEU A 5 6.62 -4.12 4.23
CA LEU A 5 5.40 -3.89 3.47
C LEU A 5 4.38 -4.99 3.76
N HIS A 6 3.27 -4.64 4.41
CA HIS A 6 2.11 -5.51 4.51
C HIS A 6 1.14 -5.23 3.35
N LEU A 7 1.24 -6.07 2.32
CA LEU A 7 0.42 -6.01 1.13
C LEU A 7 -0.80 -6.90 1.37
N GLY A 8 -1.90 -6.31 1.85
CA GLY A 8 -3.17 -6.98 2.14
C GLY A 8 -3.86 -7.56 0.90
N ALA A 9 -3.19 -8.50 0.23
CA ALA A 9 -3.65 -9.15 -0.97
C ALA A 9 -4.94 -9.90 -0.70
N HIS A 10 -5.73 -10.04 -1.76
CA HIS A 10 -6.99 -10.76 -1.78
C HIS A 10 -8.01 -10.30 -0.71
N ARG A 11 -7.82 -9.08 -0.18
CA ARG A 11 -8.63 -8.50 0.91
C ARG A 11 -8.61 -9.37 2.17
N ALA A 12 -7.51 -10.07 2.44
CA ALA A 12 -7.35 -10.88 3.63
C ALA A 12 -6.86 -10.04 4.81
N ALA A 13 -7.68 -9.93 5.85
CA ALA A 13 -7.36 -9.37 7.17
C ALA A 13 -6.73 -7.95 7.20
N SER A 14 -6.74 -7.21 6.09
CA SER A 14 -6.09 -5.91 6.01
C SER A 14 -6.70 -4.89 6.95
N THR A 15 -8.03 -4.84 7.05
CA THR A 15 -8.72 -3.89 7.94
C THR A 15 -8.47 -4.19 9.42
N SER A 16 -8.55 -5.46 9.83
CA SER A 16 -8.31 -5.86 11.23
C SER A 16 -6.86 -5.59 11.64
N PHE A 17 -5.89 -5.96 10.80
CA PHE A 17 -4.48 -5.67 11.05
C PHE A 17 -4.20 -4.16 11.07
N GLN A 18 -4.72 -3.41 10.10
CA GLN A 18 -4.53 -1.96 10.04
C GLN A 18 -5.20 -1.24 11.22
N PHE A 19 -6.30 -1.78 11.75
CA PHE A 19 -6.94 -1.31 12.96
C PHE A 19 -6.05 -1.58 14.17
N TYR A 20 -5.61 -2.83 14.37
CA TYR A 20 -4.70 -3.21 15.45
C TYR A 20 -3.45 -2.31 15.49
N MET A 21 -2.76 -2.16 14.37
CA MET A 21 -1.54 -1.35 14.29
C MET A 21 -1.78 0.12 14.64
N ARG A 22 -2.97 0.66 14.30
CA ARG A 22 -3.33 2.04 14.64
C ARG A 22 -3.68 2.19 16.11
N SER A 23 -4.48 1.26 16.65
CA SER A 23 -4.93 1.29 18.04
C SER A 23 -3.78 1.09 19.03
N ASN A 24 -2.68 0.46 18.59
CA ASN A 24 -1.50 0.20 19.42
C ASN A 24 -0.28 1.03 19.00
N ALA A 25 -0.47 2.11 18.23
CA ALA A 25 0.65 2.84 17.61
C ALA A 25 1.63 3.46 18.62
N GLU A 26 1.16 3.84 19.81
CA GLU A 26 2.00 4.37 20.90
C GLU A 26 2.85 3.26 21.51
N THR A 27 2.24 2.19 22.01
CA THR A 27 2.94 1.01 22.56
C THR A 27 3.94 0.40 21.57
N LEU A 28 3.56 0.30 20.30
CA LEU A 28 4.47 -0.16 19.24
C LEU A 28 5.63 0.84 19.04
N GLY A 29 5.34 2.13 19.11
CA GLY A 29 6.32 3.22 19.04
C GLY A 29 7.35 3.15 20.16
N ASP A 30 6.92 2.89 21.39
CA ASP A 30 7.81 2.68 22.55
C ASP A 30 8.72 1.46 22.36
N GLY A 31 8.21 0.42 21.70
CA GLY A 31 9.00 -0.73 21.24
C GLY A 31 9.92 -0.46 20.04
N GLY A 32 9.89 0.74 19.48
CA GLY A 32 10.68 1.16 18.32
C GLY A 32 10.07 0.77 16.97
N VAL A 33 8.76 0.52 16.90
CA VAL A 33 8.03 0.15 15.68
C VAL A 33 7.08 1.27 15.23
N GLY A 34 7.35 1.82 14.06
CA GLY A 34 6.47 2.79 13.40
C GLY A 34 5.41 2.12 12.53
N TYR A 35 4.30 2.83 12.29
CA TYR A 35 3.22 2.36 11.41
C TYR A 35 2.73 3.43 10.44
N TRP A 36 2.70 3.11 9.14
CA TRP A 36 2.05 3.89 8.09
C TRP A 36 0.88 3.09 7.50
N GLY A 37 -0.35 3.48 7.87
CA GLY A 37 -1.58 2.89 7.32
C GLY A 37 -2.25 3.75 6.25
N PRO A 38 -3.34 3.25 5.63
CA PRO A 38 -4.01 3.91 4.51
C PRO A 38 -4.40 5.38 4.73
N PRO A 39 -4.89 5.81 5.91
CA PRO A 39 -5.21 7.22 6.14
C PRO A 39 -4.03 8.16 5.92
N ARG A 40 -2.80 7.71 6.24
CA ARG A 40 -1.58 8.50 6.03
C ARG A 40 -1.11 8.44 4.59
N LEU A 41 -1.13 7.24 4.02
CA LEU A 41 -0.61 6.97 2.67
C LEU A 41 -1.45 7.68 1.60
N ARG A 42 -2.79 7.65 1.77
CA ARG A 42 -3.78 8.23 0.86
C ARG A 42 -3.93 9.75 1.02
N LYS A 43 -3.56 10.34 2.17
CA LYS A 43 -3.48 11.80 2.39
C LYS A 43 -2.24 12.47 1.76
N GLY A 44 -1.66 11.86 0.74
CA GLY A 44 -0.62 12.49 -0.09
C GLY A 44 0.79 11.97 0.11
N LEU A 45 1.07 11.13 1.12
CA LEU A 45 2.43 10.61 1.33
C LEU A 45 2.93 9.80 0.12
N PHE A 46 2.08 8.96 -0.45
CA PHE A 46 2.39 8.16 -1.65
C PHE A 46 1.83 8.74 -2.95
N HIS A 47 1.33 9.98 -2.93
CA HIS A 47 0.89 10.64 -4.15
C HIS A 47 2.05 10.74 -5.14
N GLY A 48 1.82 10.45 -6.42
CA GLY A 48 2.85 10.46 -7.47
C GLY A 48 3.81 9.25 -7.48
N VAL A 49 3.71 8.32 -6.51
CA VAL A 49 4.51 7.08 -6.58
C VAL A 49 4.07 6.22 -7.76
N THR A 50 2.76 5.95 -7.84
CA THR A 50 2.13 5.59 -9.12
C THR A 50 1.79 6.89 -9.85
N PRO A 51 2.03 7.01 -11.17
CA PRO A 51 1.71 8.22 -11.91
C PRO A 51 0.22 8.51 -11.82
N VAL A 52 -0.11 9.78 -11.68
CA VAL A 52 -1.47 10.31 -11.79
C VAL A 52 -1.53 11.30 -12.95
N ALA A 53 -2.72 11.52 -13.50
CA ALA A 53 -2.94 12.57 -14.48
C ALA A 53 -2.59 13.92 -13.85
N SER A 54 -1.61 14.61 -14.44
CA SER A 54 -1.06 15.85 -13.91
C SER A 54 -0.26 16.56 -15.01
N VAL A 55 -0.06 17.87 -14.86
CA VAL A 55 0.88 18.65 -15.68
C VAL A 55 2.34 18.21 -15.50
N MET A 56 2.65 17.57 -14.36
CA MET A 56 3.99 17.05 -14.07
C MET A 56 4.22 15.71 -14.78
N SER A 57 5.43 15.54 -15.32
CA SER A 57 5.85 14.27 -15.91
C SER A 57 5.90 13.15 -14.84
N PRO A 58 5.76 11.87 -15.22
CA PRO A 58 5.88 10.76 -14.27
C PRO A 58 7.21 10.75 -13.49
N ALA A 59 8.30 11.27 -14.08
CA ALA A 59 9.61 11.41 -13.44
C ALA A 59 9.59 12.48 -12.33
N GLN A 60 9.02 13.66 -12.61
CA GLN A 60 8.87 14.72 -11.62
C GLN A 60 7.94 14.29 -10.46
N GLN A 61 6.90 13.51 -10.77
CA GLN A 61 5.97 13.00 -9.76
C GLN A 61 6.66 12.05 -8.77
N ILE A 62 7.49 11.12 -9.26
CA ILE A 62 8.19 10.15 -8.40
C ILE A 62 9.29 10.84 -7.57
N GLU A 63 10.01 11.79 -8.14
CA GLU A 63 11.04 12.57 -7.44
C GLU A 63 10.45 13.35 -6.25
N ARG A 64 9.32 14.05 -6.48
CA ARG A 64 8.61 14.74 -5.40
C ARG A 64 8.08 13.76 -4.34
N ALA A 65 7.65 12.57 -4.75
CA ALA A 65 7.21 11.54 -3.81
C ALA A 65 8.38 11.03 -2.94
N GLN A 66 9.55 10.81 -3.54
CA GLN A 66 10.78 10.44 -2.83
C GLN A 66 11.14 11.47 -1.77
N GLY A 67 11.16 12.76 -2.12
CA GLY A 67 11.45 13.83 -1.15
C GLY A 67 10.48 13.82 0.04
N ARG A 68 9.17 13.69 -0.21
CA ARG A 68 8.16 13.58 0.87
C ARG A 68 8.37 12.35 1.74
N ILE A 69 8.63 11.19 1.14
CA ILE A 69 8.83 9.93 1.86
C ILE A 69 10.10 10.00 2.69
N ALA A 70 11.21 10.45 2.11
CA ALA A 70 12.50 10.60 2.79
C ALA A 70 12.39 11.50 4.02
N LEU A 71 11.73 12.66 3.91
CA LEU A 71 11.47 13.55 5.04
C LEU A 71 10.67 12.88 6.16
N ARG A 72 9.71 12.00 5.82
CA ARG A 72 8.94 11.27 6.83
C ARG A 72 9.73 10.11 7.43
N LEU A 73 10.57 9.42 6.67
CA LEU A 73 11.46 8.38 7.17
C LEU A 73 12.50 8.97 8.13
N ALA A 74 13.16 10.05 7.75
CA ALA A 74 14.14 10.74 8.60
C ALA A 74 13.54 11.17 9.95
N LYS A 75 12.28 11.62 9.97
CA LYS A 75 11.57 11.96 11.21
C LYS A 75 11.29 10.73 12.10
N LEU A 76 11.13 9.54 11.53
CA LEU A 76 10.97 8.31 12.31
C LEU A 76 12.32 7.82 12.85
N GLU A 77 13.37 7.91 12.02
CA GLU A 77 14.74 7.56 12.42
C GLU A 77 15.23 8.48 13.55
N ALA A 78 14.99 9.78 13.47
CA ALA A 78 15.32 10.75 14.53
C ALA A 78 14.56 10.51 15.84
N ARG A 79 13.41 9.80 15.80
CA ARG A 79 12.66 9.36 16.98
C ARG A 79 13.16 8.03 17.55
N GLY A 80 14.21 7.44 16.97
CA GLY A 80 14.77 6.16 17.42
C GLY A 80 13.98 4.93 16.96
N LEU A 81 13.07 5.04 15.99
CA LEU A 81 12.36 3.86 15.48
C LEU A 81 13.31 2.96 14.70
N ARG A 82 13.21 1.66 14.99
CA ARG A 82 14.07 0.60 14.43
C ARG A 82 13.40 -0.11 13.27
N ALA A 83 12.06 -0.19 13.26
CA ALA A 83 11.30 -0.77 12.18
C ALA A 83 10.08 0.11 11.81
N LEU A 84 9.62 -0.01 10.57
CA LEU A 84 8.44 0.63 10.03
C LEU A 84 7.57 -0.40 9.30
N VAL A 85 6.33 -0.57 9.74
CA VAL A 85 5.32 -1.32 9.01
C VAL A 85 4.51 -0.37 8.13
N VAL A 86 4.49 -0.62 6.83
CA VAL A 86 3.67 0.10 5.86
C VAL A 86 2.58 -0.84 5.37
N SER A 87 1.31 -0.45 5.50
CA SER A 87 0.19 -1.28 5.01
C SER A 87 -0.75 -0.50 4.11
N ASP A 88 -0.88 -0.96 2.87
CA ASP A 88 -1.96 -0.59 1.96
C ASP A 88 -2.16 -1.70 0.91
N GLU A 89 -3.36 -2.23 0.84
CA GLU A 89 -3.76 -3.25 -0.13
C GLU A 89 -3.64 -2.75 -1.58
N ASN A 90 -3.77 -1.44 -1.81
CA ASN A 90 -3.75 -0.87 -3.16
C ASN A 90 -2.32 -0.74 -3.73
N MET A 91 -1.27 -1.03 -2.96
CA MET A 91 0.09 -1.04 -3.49
C MET A 91 0.26 -2.08 -4.60
N LEU A 92 -0.37 -3.26 -4.47
CA LEU A 92 -0.38 -4.28 -5.53
C LEU A 92 -1.28 -3.91 -6.71
N GLY A 93 -2.32 -3.13 -6.46
CA GLY A 93 -3.34 -2.76 -7.45
C GLY A 93 -4.73 -2.83 -6.85
N SER A 94 -5.70 -2.23 -7.53
CA SER A 94 -7.08 -2.23 -7.05
C SER A 94 -7.83 -3.49 -7.46
N VAL A 95 -8.82 -3.88 -6.65
CA VAL A 95 -9.75 -4.98 -6.97
C VAL A 95 -10.42 -4.75 -8.34
N ARG A 96 -10.78 -3.50 -8.66
CA ARG A 96 -11.36 -3.12 -9.95
C ARG A 96 -10.41 -3.43 -11.10
N HIS A 97 -9.11 -3.17 -10.92
CA HIS A 97 -8.11 -3.47 -11.94
C HIS A 97 -7.99 -4.98 -12.16
N ASN A 98 -8.04 -5.77 -11.09
CA ASN A 98 -8.02 -7.23 -11.18
C ASN A 98 -9.24 -7.79 -11.93
N LEU A 99 -10.44 -7.28 -11.63
CA LEU A 99 -11.66 -7.68 -12.33
C LEU A 99 -11.65 -7.30 -13.81
N ARG A 100 -11.20 -6.07 -14.14
CA ARG A 100 -11.12 -5.59 -15.53
C ARG A 100 -10.19 -6.45 -16.40
N HIS A 101 -9.09 -6.93 -15.84
CA HIS A 101 -8.09 -7.73 -16.57
C HIS A 101 -8.26 -9.24 -16.38
N ARG A 102 -9.25 -9.67 -15.59
CA ARG A 102 -9.47 -11.09 -15.23
C ARG A 102 -8.19 -11.76 -14.70
N GLN A 103 -7.35 -10.99 -14.00
CA GLN A 103 -6.03 -11.41 -13.53
C GLN A 103 -5.74 -10.82 -12.15
N LEU A 104 -4.98 -11.56 -11.32
CA LEU A 104 -4.52 -11.07 -10.03
C LEU A 104 -3.35 -10.11 -10.22
N TYR A 105 -3.56 -8.84 -9.91
CA TYR A 105 -2.54 -7.79 -9.81
C TYR A 105 -1.53 -7.79 -10.99
N PRO A 106 -1.98 -7.65 -12.24
CA PRO A 106 -1.13 -7.79 -13.43
C PRO A 106 0.10 -6.86 -13.44
N ALA A 107 0.01 -5.69 -12.78
CA ALA A 107 1.09 -4.72 -12.69
C ALA A 107 1.90 -4.80 -11.37
N ALA A 108 1.73 -5.85 -10.55
CA ALA A 108 2.30 -5.92 -9.19
C ALA A 108 3.81 -5.64 -9.15
N GLY A 109 4.59 -6.28 -10.04
CA GLY A 109 6.04 -6.11 -10.09
C GLY A 109 6.45 -4.66 -10.35
N GLN A 110 5.89 -4.05 -11.40
CA GLN A 110 6.17 -2.64 -11.73
C GLN A 110 5.77 -1.71 -10.58
N ARG A 111 4.62 -1.94 -9.96
CA ARG A 111 4.13 -1.12 -8.86
C ARG A 111 5.03 -1.21 -7.64
N LEU A 112 5.40 -2.43 -7.22
CA LEU A 112 6.29 -2.64 -6.09
C LEU A 112 7.70 -2.08 -6.34
N ALA A 113 8.23 -2.19 -7.56
CA ALA A 113 9.49 -1.55 -7.93
C ALA A 113 9.44 -0.03 -7.74
N ARG A 114 8.32 0.62 -8.12
CA ARG A 114 8.14 2.06 -7.90
C ARG A 114 8.05 2.43 -6.43
N TYR A 115 7.34 1.66 -5.61
CA TYR A 115 7.29 1.89 -4.16
C TYR A 115 8.66 1.69 -3.51
N ARG A 116 9.40 0.63 -3.88
CA ARG A 116 10.77 0.41 -3.42
C ARG A 116 11.68 1.57 -3.80
N HIS A 117 11.62 2.03 -5.05
CA HIS A 117 12.38 3.19 -5.52
C HIS A 117 11.99 4.47 -4.77
N ALA A 118 10.69 4.69 -4.53
CA ALA A 118 10.19 5.84 -3.79
C ALA A 118 10.67 5.88 -2.32
N MET A 119 10.98 4.72 -1.74
CA MET A 119 11.54 4.57 -0.39
C MET A 119 13.08 4.52 -0.37
N GLY A 120 13.73 4.87 -1.49
CA GLY A 120 15.19 4.86 -1.60
C GLY A 120 15.81 3.47 -1.66
N GLY A 121 15.06 2.47 -2.14
CA GLY A 121 15.52 1.08 -2.22
C GLY A 121 15.42 0.27 -0.93
N ARG A 122 15.02 0.92 0.18
CA ARG A 122 15.02 0.37 1.55
C ARG A 122 13.72 -0.38 1.87
N VAL A 123 13.51 -1.56 1.27
CA VAL A 123 12.39 -2.44 1.63
C VAL A 123 12.96 -3.81 1.96
N ASP A 124 12.87 -4.18 3.23
CA ASP A 124 13.52 -5.38 3.79
C ASP A 124 12.62 -6.60 3.68
N ARG A 125 11.30 -6.40 3.83
CA ARG A 125 10.33 -7.50 3.83
C ARG A 125 9.05 -7.11 3.13
N VAL A 126 8.52 -8.05 2.34
CA VAL A 126 7.18 -7.99 1.78
C VAL A 126 6.37 -9.14 2.38
N ILE A 127 5.28 -8.79 3.07
CA ILE A 127 4.32 -9.74 3.63
C ILE A 127 3.10 -9.77 2.71
N LEU A 128 2.76 -10.97 2.26
CA LEU A 128 1.61 -11.23 1.40
C LEU A 128 0.64 -12.17 2.10
N CYS A 129 -0.58 -11.70 2.34
CA CYS A 129 -1.66 -12.52 2.88
C CYS A 129 -2.56 -12.95 1.71
N ILE A 130 -2.53 -14.23 1.34
CA ILE A 130 -3.35 -14.77 0.24
C ILE A 130 -4.54 -15.58 0.76
N ARG A 131 -5.62 -15.61 -0.03
CA ARG A 131 -6.75 -16.54 0.13
C ARG A 131 -6.96 -17.34 -1.15
N ALA A 132 -7.71 -18.44 -1.04
CA ALA A 132 -8.12 -19.28 -2.16
C ALA A 132 -8.77 -18.45 -3.30
N PRO A 133 -8.39 -18.63 -4.57
CA PRO A 133 -8.84 -17.78 -5.67
C PRO A 133 -10.37 -17.67 -5.82
N GLN A 134 -11.11 -18.77 -5.66
CA GLN A 134 -12.57 -18.79 -5.73
C GLN A 134 -13.21 -17.86 -4.69
N HIS A 135 -12.66 -17.86 -3.48
CA HIS A 135 -13.12 -17.02 -2.39
C HIS A 135 -12.75 -15.55 -2.62
N TYR A 136 -11.57 -15.30 -3.20
CA TYR A 136 -11.17 -13.95 -3.60
C TYR A 136 -12.10 -13.38 -4.68
N TRP A 137 -12.34 -14.11 -5.76
CA TRP A 137 -13.15 -13.61 -6.89
C TRP A 137 -14.60 -13.32 -6.47
N ALA A 138 -15.20 -14.21 -5.68
CA ALA A 138 -16.53 -13.96 -5.11
C ALA A 138 -16.55 -12.67 -4.27
N SER A 139 -15.54 -12.47 -3.41
CA SER A 139 -15.42 -11.27 -2.58
C SER A 139 -15.15 -10.00 -3.39
N ALA A 140 -14.31 -10.08 -4.43
CA ALA A 140 -13.99 -8.99 -5.33
C ALA A 140 -15.25 -8.52 -6.08
N TYR A 141 -16.02 -9.46 -6.60
CA TYR A 141 -17.25 -9.20 -7.32
C TYR A 141 -18.32 -8.57 -6.41
N ALA A 142 -18.57 -9.14 -5.24
CA ALA A 142 -19.51 -8.59 -4.26
C ALA A 142 -19.16 -7.15 -3.87
N PHE A 143 -17.87 -6.86 -3.65
CA PHE A 143 -17.42 -5.50 -3.35
C PHE A 143 -17.59 -4.52 -4.50
N SER A 144 -17.37 -4.97 -5.75
CA SER A 144 -17.61 -4.13 -6.91
C SER A 144 -19.09 -3.82 -7.10
N LEU A 145 -19.99 -4.77 -6.85
CA LEU A 145 -21.43 -4.52 -6.93
C LEU A 145 -21.89 -3.47 -5.89
N MET A 146 -21.51 -3.66 -4.63
CA MET A 146 -21.91 -2.76 -3.53
C MET A 146 -21.42 -1.32 -3.72
N ARG A 147 -20.31 -1.12 -4.43
CA ARG A 147 -19.60 0.17 -4.46
C ARG A 147 -19.78 0.94 -5.77
N ILE A 148 -20.27 0.27 -6.82
CA ILE A 148 -20.31 0.82 -8.19
C ILE A 148 -21.70 0.63 -8.83
N GLY A 149 -22.58 -0.22 -8.27
CA GLY A 149 -23.93 -0.45 -8.81
C GLY A 149 -23.97 -1.10 -10.20
N GLN A 150 -22.82 -1.52 -10.75
CA GLN A 150 -22.73 -2.12 -12.08
C GLN A 150 -21.92 -3.42 -12.04
N VAL A 151 -22.48 -4.44 -12.68
CA VAL A 151 -21.78 -5.65 -13.08
C VAL A 151 -20.79 -5.27 -14.19
N PRO A 152 -19.48 -5.60 -14.08
CA PRO A 152 -18.56 -5.45 -15.20
C PRO A 152 -19.13 -6.18 -16.42
N GLY A 153 -19.34 -5.46 -17.52
CA GLY A 153 -19.94 -5.99 -18.75
C GLY A 153 -19.23 -7.25 -19.24
N ARG A 154 -20.02 -8.20 -19.74
CA ARG A 154 -19.57 -9.44 -20.38
C ARG A 154 -18.59 -9.16 -21.50
#